data_AF-A0AA35RBA6-F1
#
_entry.id   AF-A0AA35RBA6-F1
#
_cell.length_a   1.000
_cell.length_b   1.000
_cell.length_c   1.000
_cell.angle_alpha   90.00
_cell.angle_beta   90.00
_cell.angle_gamma   90.00
#
_symmetry.space_group_name_H-M   'P 1'
#
loop_
_entity.id
_entity.type
_entity.pdbx_description
1 polymer ?
#
loop_
_entity_poly.entity_id
_entity_poly.type
_entity_poly.pdbx_seq_one_letter_code
_entity_poly.pdbx_strand_id
1 'polypeptide(L)'
;MAANFFYSILTFIILYNNLIPISLIITVEVVKLIQAYLINFDLDMYDESTDTPALARNSNLNEELGQVKFVFSDKTGTLTENIMEFKQCSISGIVYSTDSSEEADDSSPLVLMEALKESGRTAMLHFFRVLALCHTVIPEWVEGSQSLVYRASSPDEEALVKAARDLGVVFKARTPKSIIIEVDGVEEEYELLNLLEFNSTRKRMSVVVRFPDGSIRVLCKGADTVIYSRLAPSEDYSSSTNSHLKTFAVNGLRTLCVAERTIGLVDYEVQFN
;
A
#
# COMPACT_ATOMS: atom_id res chain seq x y z
N MET A 1 -19.20 -9.57 83.34
CA MET A 1 -19.61 -8.41 82.50
C MET A 1 -18.88 -8.42 81.15
N ALA A 2 -17.55 -8.51 81.11
CA ALA A 2 -16.78 -8.55 79.86
C ALA A 2 -17.08 -9.75 78.93
N ALA A 3 -17.26 -10.96 79.48
CA ALA A 3 -17.59 -12.15 78.68
C ALA A 3 -18.96 -12.01 77.96
N ASN A 4 -19.97 -11.48 78.65
CA ASN A 4 -21.30 -11.26 78.07
C ASN A 4 -21.28 -10.20 76.97
N PHE A 5 -20.50 -9.14 77.14
CA PHE A 5 -20.28 -8.14 76.11
C PHE A 5 -19.64 -8.74 74.85
N PHE A 6 -18.66 -9.62 75.02
CA PHE A 6 -18.02 -10.34 73.91
C PHE A 6 -18.99 -11.28 73.19
N TYR A 7 -19.81 -12.04 73.93
CA TYR A 7 -20.86 -12.87 73.33
C TYR A 7 -21.89 -12.04 72.56
N SER A 8 -22.32 -10.90 73.11
CA SER A 8 -23.23 -9.99 72.40
C SER A 8 -22.63 -9.47 71.10
N ILE A 9 -21.34 -9.10 71.08
CA ILE A 9 -20.64 -8.70 69.84
C ILE A 9 -20.64 -9.82 68.80
N LEU A 10 -20.29 -11.05 69.20
CA LEU A 10 -20.32 -12.21 68.30
C LEU A 10 -21.73 -12.48 67.74
N THR A 11 -22.76 -12.35 68.57
CA THR A 11 -24.16 -12.46 68.11
C THR A 11 -24.51 -11.39 67.08
N PHE A 12 -24.10 -10.13 67.30
CA PHE A 12 -24.32 -9.06 66.31
C PHE A 12 -23.54 -9.28 65.02
N ILE A 13 -22.31 -9.78 65.06
CA ILE A 13 -21.53 -10.12 63.85
C ILE A 13 -22.27 -11.19 63.02
N ILE A 14 -22.78 -12.22 63.66
CA ILE A 14 -23.54 -13.28 62.98
C ILE A 14 -24.86 -12.73 62.42
N LEU A 15 -25.57 -11.88 63.18
CA LEU A 15 -26.81 -11.25 62.76
C LEU A 15 -26.62 -10.35 61.51
N TYR A 16 -25.50 -9.63 61.43
CA TYR A 16 -25.15 -8.74 60.31
C TYR A 16 -24.28 -9.39 59.24
N ASN A 17 -24.01 -10.69 59.30
CA ASN A 17 -23.16 -11.37 58.31
C ASN A 17 -23.72 -11.25 56.87
N ASN A 18 -25.05 -11.18 56.72
CA ASN A 18 -25.70 -11.02 55.42
C ASN A 18 -25.60 -9.61 54.82
N LEU A 19 -25.00 -8.64 55.52
CA LEU A 19 -24.84 -7.26 55.03
C LEU A 19 -23.86 -7.21 53.85
N ILE A 20 -22.87 -8.11 53.82
CA ILE A 20 -22.02 -8.37 52.65
C ILE A 20 -22.47 -9.70 52.05
N PRO A 21 -23.29 -9.68 50.98
CA PRO A 21 -23.79 -10.92 50.39
C PRO A 21 -22.65 -11.71 49.75
N ILE A 22 -22.45 -12.95 50.23
CA ILE A 22 -21.44 -13.88 49.71
C ILE A 22 -21.67 -14.15 48.21
N SER A 23 -22.92 -14.09 47.75
CA SER A 23 -23.28 -14.32 46.35
C SER A 23 -22.85 -13.20 45.40
N LEU A 24 -22.48 -12.00 45.88
CA LEU A 24 -22.16 -10.85 45.02
C LEU A 24 -21.07 -11.17 44.00
N ILE A 25 -19.99 -11.82 44.44
CA ILE A 25 -18.85 -12.17 43.59
C ILE A 25 -19.28 -13.13 42.49
N ILE A 26 -20.01 -14.19 42.84
CA ILE A 26 -20.51 -15.20 41.90
C ILE A 26 -21.49 -14.57 40.91
N THR A 27 -22.39 -13.69 41.36
CA THR A 27 -23.33 -13.01 40.48
C THR A 27 -22.61 -12.14 39.44
N VAL A 28 -21.57 -11.39 39.85
CA VAL A 28 -20.77 -10.58 38.91
C VAL A 28 -20.03 -11.46 37.90
N GLU A 29 -19.43 -12.58 38.33
CA GLU A 29 -18.76 -13.51 37.42
C GLU A 29 -19.72 -14.10 36.37
N VAL A 30 -20.93 -14.49 36.78
CA VAL A 30 -21.97 -15.00 35.87
C VAL A 30 -22.41 -13.92 34.87
N VAL A 31 -22.60 -12.68 35.33
CA VAL A 31 -22.96 -11.55 34.44
C VAL A 31 -21.86 -11.31 33.40
N LYS A 32 -20.59 -11.29 33.81
CA LYS A 32 -19.45 -11.13 32.90
C LYS A 32 -19.37 -12.25 31.86
N LEU A 33 -19.66 -13.48 32.28
CA LEU A 33 -19.70 -14.63 31.35
C LEU A 33 -20.82 -14.48 30.31
N ILE A 34 -22.02 -14.10 30.74
CA ILE A 34 -23.16 -13.87 29.83
C ILE A 34 -22.83 -12.74 28.84
N GLN A 35 -22.22 -11.64 29.32
CA GLN A 35 -21.78 -10.54 28.45
C GLN A 35 -20.76 -11.00 27.40
N ALA A 36 -19.80 -11.85 27.78
CA ALA A 36 -18.84 -12.41 26.81
C ALA A 36 -19.55 -13.26 25.74
N TYR A 37 -20.56 -14.04 26.11
CA TYR A 37 -21.37 -14.78 25.13
C TYR A 37 -22.14 -13.85 24.19
N LEU A 38 -22.70 -12.74 24.69
CA LEU A 38 -23.39 -11.76 23.85
C LEU A 38 -22.45 -11.13 22.82
N ILE A 39 -21.21 -10.78 23.22
CA ILE A 39 -20.18 -10.28 22.30
C ILE A 39 -19.87 -11.32 21.21
N ASN A 40 -19.76 -12.60 21.59
CA ASN A 40 -19.40 -13.67 20.65
C ASN A 40 -20.51 -14.01 19.64
N PHE A 41 -21.78 -13.76 20.01
CA PHE A 41 -22.94 -14.05 19.15
C PHE A 41 -23.44 -12.82 18.40
N ASP A 42 -22.70 -11.71 18.44
CA ASP A 42 -23.06 -10.50 17.72
C ASP A 42 -22.68 -10.62 16.24
N LEU A 43 -23.68 -10.54 15.36
CA LEU A 43 -23.49 -10.60 13.91
C LEU A 43 -22.89 -9.30 13.36
N ASP A 44 -23.04 -8.17 14.06
CA ASP A 44 -22.46 -6.90 13.63
C ASP A 44 -20.93 -6.89 13.77
N MET A 45 -20.38 -7.80 14.59
CA MET A 45 -18.93 -7.99 14.79
C MET A 45 -18.39 -9.27 14.14
N TYR A 46 -19.09 -9.79 13.12
CA TYR A 46 -18.67 -10.94 12.35
C TYR A 46 -18.08 -10.52 10.99
N ASP A 47 -16.89 -11.02 10.67
CA ASP A 47 -16.26 -10.84 9.37
C ASP A 47 -16.61 -12.00 8.43
N GLU A 48 -17.41 -11.71 7.39
CA GLU A 48 -17.83 -12.66 6.37
C GLU A 48 -16.65 -13.11 5.48
N SER A 49 -15.66 -12.23 5.25
CA SER A 49 -14.57 -12.50 4.31
C SER A 49 -13.63 -13.60 4.82
N THR A 50 -13.39 -13.64 6.14
CA THR A 50 -12.55 -14.64 6.79
C THR A 50 -13.34 -15.65 7.64
N ASP A 51 -14.67 -15.61 7.59
CA ASP A 51 -15.57 -16.41 8.42
C ASP A 51 -15.17 -16.38 9.92
N THR A 52 -14.95 -15.17 10.44
CA THR A 52 -14.37 -14.98 11.79
C THR A 52 -15.28 -14.12 12.66
N PRO A 53 -15.89 -14.68 13.73
CA PRO A 53 -16.67 -13.91 14.70
C PRO A 53 -15.78 -13.20 15.72
N ALA A 54 -16.32 -12.16 16.36
CA ALA A 54 -15.72 -11.61 17.57
C ALA A 54 -15.60 -12.68 18.68
N LEU A 55 -14.48 -12.66 19.39
CA LEU A 55 -14.21 -13.62 20.46
C LEU A 55 -13.67 -12.93 21.72
N ALA A 56 -14.53 -12.80 22.73
CA ALA A 56 -14.19 -12.36 24.07
C ALA A 56 -13.43 -13.47 24.82
N ARG A 57 -12.10 -13.44 24.75
CA ARG A 57 -11.21 -14.42 25.41
C ARG A 57 -11.09 -14.24 26.93
N ASN A 58 -11.36 -13.03 27.43
CA ASN A 58 -11.27 -12.71 28.85
C ASN A 58 -12.49 -11.88 29.28
N SER A 59 -13.46 -12.54 29.92
CA SER A 59 -14.70 -11.90 30.40
C SER A 59 -14.49 -10.94 31.56
N ASN A 60 -13.35 -11.00 32.26
CA ASN A 60 -13.07 -10.13 33.41
C ASN A 60 -12.91 -8.65 33.03
N LEU A 61 -12.64 -8.38 31.74
CA LEU A 61 -12.34 -7.04 31.21
C LEU A 61 -13.53 -6.42 30.46
N ASN A 62 -14.70 -7.06 30.46
CA ASN A 62 -15.84 -6.59 29.70
C ASN A 62 -16.27 -5.18 30.12
N GLU A 63 -16.25 -4.86 31.41
CA GLU A 63 -16.58 -3.50 31.88
C GLU A 63 -15.51 -2.45 31.55
N GLU A 64 -14.25 -2.86 31.40
CA GLU A 64 -13.13 -1.96 31.10
C GLU A 64 -13.25 -1.41 29.67
N LEU A 65 -13.85 -2.18 28.75
CA LEU A 65 -14.12 -1.74 27.38
C LEU A 65 -14.98 -0.45 27.35
N GLY A 66 -15.90 -0.30 28.31
CA GLY A 66 -16.72 0.91 28.45
C GLY A 66 -16.00 2.11 29.05
N GLN A 67 -14.78 1.93 29.55
CA GLN A 67 -13.97 2.96 30.22
C GLN A 67 -12.73 3.37 29.40
N VAL A 68 -12.55 2.80 28.21
CA VAL A 68 -11.40 3.08 27.34
C VAL A 68 -11.37 4.57 26.96
N LYS A 69 -10.24 5.23 27.24
CA LYS A 69 -9.98 6.63 26.86
C LYS A 69 -8.98 6.78 25.71
N PHE A 70 -8.07 5.83 25.58
CA PHE A 70 -7.00 5.86 24.59
C PHE A 70 -6.99 4.54 23.83
N VAL A 71 -6.98 4.63 22.50
CA VAL A 71 -6.80 3.48 21.61
C VAL A 71 -5.45 3.61 20.94
N PHE A 72 -4.58 2.63 21.18
CA PHE A 72 -3.30 2.51 20.47
C PHE A 72 -3.50 1.49 19.36
N SER A 73 -3.36 1.93 18.11
CA SER A 73 -3.57 1.09 16.93
C SER A 73 -2.25 0.86 16.20
N ASP A 74 -2.03 -0.37 15.74
CA ASP A 74 -0.93 -0.65 14.81
C ASP A 74 -1.34 -0.21 13.40
N LYS A 75 -0.36 0.18 12.59
CA LYS A 75 -0.64 0.65 11.23
C LYS A 75 -0.91 -0.52 10.29
N THR A 76 0.03 -1.47 10.23
CA THR A 76 0.02 -2.52 9.20
C THR A 76 -0.79 -3.71 9.70
N GLY A 77 -1.81 -4.12 8.94
CA GLY A 77 -2.70 -5.23 9.33
C GLY A 77 -3.80 -4.85 10.33
N THR A 78 -3.93 -3.56 10.69
CA THR A 78 -5.08 -3.04 11.46
C THR A 78 -5.70 -1.83 10.77
N LEU A 79 -4.92 -0.78 10.51
CA LEU A 79 -5.43 0.39 9.77
C LEU A 79 -5.36 0.20 8.24
N THR A 80 -4.45 -0.64 7.77
CA THR A 80 -4.24 -0.89 6.33
C THR A 80 -4.15 -2.38 6.03
N GLU A 81 -4.81 -2.83 4.95
CA GLU A 81 -4.84 -4.22 4.49
C GLU A 81 -3.55 -4.69 3.79
N ASN A 82 -2.51 -3.85 3.75
CA ASN A 82 -1.24 -4.12 3.05
C ASN A 82 -1.41 -4.45 1.55
N ILE A 83 -2.51 -4.00 0.95
CA ILE A 83 -2.77 -4.02 -0.48
C ILE A 83 -2.43 -2.64 -1.02
N MET A 84 -1.61 -2.59 -2.07
CA MET A 84 -1.21 -1.35 -2.74
C MET A 84 -1.88 -1.27 -4.11
N GLU A 85 -2.53 -0.14 -4.37
CA GLU A 85 -3.20 0.13 -5.64
C GLU A 85 -2.65 1.40 -6.28
N PHE A 86 -2.59 1.40 -7.61
CA PHE A 86 -2.22 2.59 -8.37
C PHE A 86 -3.46 3.46 -8.61
N LYS A 87 -3.45 4.68 -8.07
CA LYS A 87 -4.60 5.59 -8.12
C LYS A 87 -4.47 6.74 -9.11
N GLN A 88 -3.33 7.43 -9.10
CA GLN A 88 -3.15 8.66 -9.86
C GLN A 88 -1.70 8.80 -10.36
N CYS A 89 -1.51 9.52 -11.47
CA CYS A 89 -0.19 9.94 -11.94
C CYS A 89 -0.21 11.34 -12.55
N SER A 90 0.96 11.95 -12.63
CA SER A 90 1.18 13.23 -13.31
C SER A 90 2.17 13.01 -14.45
N ILE A 91 1.74 13.19 -15.69
CA ILE A 91 2.57 12.97 -16.89
C ILE A 91 2.53 14.26 -17.72
N SER A 92 3.71 14.78 -18.09
CA SER A 92 3.85 16.04 -18.85
C SER A 92 3.05 17.22 -18.26
N GLY A 93 2.97 17.29 -16.93
CA GLY A 93 2.23 18.35 -16.24
C GLY A 93 0.71 18.21 -16.23
N ILE A 94 0.16 17.05 -16.58
CA ILE A 94 -1.27 16.73 -16.55
C ILE A 94 -1.51 15.60 -15.54
N VAL A 95 -2.56 15.73 -14.72
CA VAL A 95 -2.96 14.69 -13.76
C VAL A 95 -3.95 13.73 -14.39
N TYR A 96 -3.73 12.44 -14.17
CA TYR A 96 -4.62 11.36 -14.58
C TYR A 96 -5.01 10.52 -13.36
N SER A 97 -6.24 10.00 -13.37
CA SER A 97 -6.75 9.08 -12.35
C SER A 97 -7.29 7.79 -12.97
N THR A 98 -7.21 6.72 -12.18
CA THR A 98 -7.87 5.44 -12.49
C THR A 98 -9.36 5.49 -12.17
N ASP A 99 -9.73 6.19 -11.11
CA ASP A 99 -11.10 6.28 -10.64
C ASP A 99 -11.86 7.33 -11.47
N SER A 100 -13.03 6.96 -12.01
CA SER A 100 -13.99 7.89 -12.62
C SER A 100 -14.68 8.67 -11.50
N SER A 101 -14.20 9.87 -11.18
CA SER A 101 -14.95 10.75 -10.28
C SER A 101 -16.25 11.19 -10.97
N GLU A 102 -17.39 10.92 -10.33
CA GLU A 102 -18.73 11.38 -10.77
C GLU A 102 -18.89 12.92 -10.69
N GLU A 103 -17.91 13.63 -10.14
CA GLU A 103 -17.87 15.08 -10.07
C GLU A 103 -17.01 15.65 -11.20
N ALA A 104 -17.69 15.98 -12.31
CA ALA A 104 -17.11 16.73 -13.42
C ALA A 104 -16.92 18.20 -13.01
N ASP A 105 -15.78 18.51 -12.41
CA ASP A 105 -15.21 19.86 -12.41
C ASP A 105 -14.12 19.97 -13.48
N ASP A 106 -13.89 21.17 -14.01
CA ASP A 106 -12.89 21.47 -15.07
C ASP A 106 -11.44 21.19 -14.60
N SER A 107 -11.27 20.92 -13.30
CA SER A 107 -10.03 20.53 -12.62
C SER A 107 -9.93 19.03 -12.28
N SER A 108 -10.93 18.24 -12.67
CA SER A 108 -10.99 16.81 -12.40
C SER A 108 -9.90 16.05 -13.17
N PRO A 109 -9.27 15.03 -12.56
CA PRO A 109 -8.26 14.22 -13.22
C PRO A 109 -8.86 13.46 -14.40
N LEU A 110 -8.18 13.50 -15.55
CA LEU A 110 -8.63 12.79 -16.74
C LEU A 110 -8.60 11.28 -16.49
N VAL A 111 -9.66 10.60 -16.94
CA VAL A 111 -9.72 9.14 -16.88
C VAL A 111 -8.64 8.58 -17.80
N LEU A 112 -7.76 7.77 -17.22
CA LEU A 112 -6.57 7.22 -17.87
C LEU A 112 -6.90 6.50 -19.21
N MET A 113 -8.02 5.79 -19.26
CA MET A 113 -8.51 5.08 -20.44
C MET A 113 -9.06 5.98 -21.55
N GLU A 114 -9.59 7.15 -21.20
CA GLU A 114 -10.11 8.13 -22.16
C GLU A 114 -8.97 8.96 -22.74
N ALA A 115 -8.02 9.37 -21.89
CA ALA A 115 -6.82 10.10 -22.30
C ALA A 115 -5.91 9.29 -23.26
N LEU A 116 -5.94 7.95 -23.21
CA LEU A 116 -5.24 7.08 -24.16
C LEU A 116 -5.74 7.21 -25.61
N LYS A 117 -6.92 7.81 -25.83
CA LYS A 117 -7.50 8.04 -27.17
C LYS A 117 -7.13 9.40 -27.76
N GLU A 118 -6.59 10.33 -26.96
CA GLU A 118 -6.25 11.69 -27.36
C GLU A 118 -4.73 11.90 -27.55
N SER A 119 -4.33 13.14 -27.88
CA SER A 119 -2.99 13.57 -28.30
C SER A 119 -1.84 13.35 -27.29
N GLY A 120 -2.11 12.79 -26.10
CA GLY A 120 -1.13 12.49 -25.03
C GLY A 120 -0.65 11.03 -24.97
N ARG A 121 -1.16 10.14 -25.83
CA ARG A 121 -0.90 8.68 -25.78
C ARG A 121 0.59 8.33 -25.75
N THR A 122 1.43 8.99 -26.55
CA THR A 122 2.87 8.65 -26.63
C THR A 122 3.60 8.89 -25.32
N ALA A 123 3.35 10.04 -24.66
CA ALA A 123 3.99 10.36 -23.38
C ALA A 123 3.49 9.41 -22.28
N MET A 124 2.20 9.06 -22.31
CA MET A 124 1.60 8.12 -21.37
C MET A 124 2.17 6.71 -21.52
N LEU A 125 2.17 6.16 -22.74
CA LEU A 125 2.75 4.84 -23.01
C LEU A 125 4.23 4.80 -22.64
N HIS A 126 4.97 5.88 -22.91
CA HIS A 126 6.37 5.98 -22.53
C HIS A 126 6.57 5.99 -21.01
N PHE A 127 5.73 6.71 -20.25
CA PHE A 127 5.75 6.68 -18.79
C PHE A 127 5.52 5.26 -18.24
N PHE A 128 4.50 4.55 -18.74
CA PHE A 128 4.22 3.18 -18.31
C PHE A 128 5.27 2.18 -18.79
N ARG A 129 5.89 2.41 -19.95
CA ARG A 129 7.08 1.68 -20.41
C ARG A 129 8.22 1.79 -19.40
N VAL A 130 8.49 2.98 -18.87
CA VAL A 130 9.51 3.14 -17.82
C VAL A 130 9.14 2.35 -16.55
N LEU A 131 7.86 2.37 -16.15
CA LEU A 131 7.39 1.58 -15.01
C LEU A 131 7.50 0.06 -15.22
N ALA A 132 7.32 -0.41 -16.47
CA ALA A 132 7.46 -1.81 -16.87
C ALA A 132 8.91 -2.25 -17.17
N LEU A 133 9.88 -1.33 -17.16
CA LEU A 133 11.31 -1.64 -17.34
C LEU A 133 12.09 -1.48 -16.03
N CYS A 134 11.78 -0.45 -15.23
CA CYS A 134 12.50 -0.11 -14.02
C CYS A 134 11.90 -0.80 -12.79
N HIS A 135 12.04 -2.11 -12.66
CA HIS A 135 11.58 -2.88 -11.49
C HIS A 135 12.31 -4.21 -11.31
N THR A 136 11.97 -4.93 -10.23
CA THR A 136 12.43 -6.30 -9.95
C THR A 136 11.32 -7.35 -9.90
N VAL A 137 10.07 -6.96 -10.22
CA VAL A 137 8.91 -7.86 -10.35
C VAL A 137 9.19 -9.05 -11.27
N ILE A 138 8.69 -10.21 -10.87
CA ILE A 138 8.77 -11.47 -11.60
C ILE A 138 7.38 -11.78 -12.19
N PRO A 139 7.28 -12.09 -13.50
CA PRO A 139 6.04 -12.54 -14.11
C PRO A 139 5.89 -14.06 -13.95
N GLU A 140 4.74 -14.50 -13.45
CA GLU A 140 4.36 -15.91 -13.31
C GLU A 140 3.10 -16.18 -14.14
N TRP A 141 3.20 -17.11 -15.08
CA TRP A 141 2.05 -17.61 -15.83
C TRP A 141 1.35 -18.70 -15.03
N VAL A 142 0.06 -18.55 -14.77
CA VAL A 142 -0.71 -19.53 -14.01
C VAL A 142 -0.99 -20.73 -14.91
N GLU A 143 -0.52 -21.92 -14.48
CA GLU A 143 -0.66 -23.18 -15.21
C GLU A 143 -2.13 -23.44 -15.61
N GLY A 144 -2.36 -23.74 -16.90
CA GLY A 144 -3.69 -24.02 -17.43
C GLY A 144 -4.55 -22.77 -17.71
N SER A 145 -4.02 -21.56 -17.53
CA SER A 145 -4.69 -20.31 -17.90
C SER A 145 -3.80 -19.41 -18.75
N GLN A 146 -4.39 -18.46 -19.47
CA GLN A 146 -3.64 -17.34 -20.08
C GLN A 146 -3.48 -16.15 -19.11
N SER A 147 -3.59 -16.39 -17.80
CA SER A 147 -3.48 -15.32 -16.81
C SER A 147 -2.03 -15.13 -16.34
N LEU A 148 -1.59 -13.87 -16.40
CA LEU A 148 -0.27 -13.41 -16.00
C LEU A 148 -0.36 -12.74 -14.63
N VAL A 149 0.32 -13.30 -13.65
CA VAL A 149 0.40 -12.79 -12.28
C VAL A 149 1.79 -12.20 -12.06
N TYR A 150 1.84 -11.09 -11.32
CA TYR A 150 3.07 -10.41 -10.97
C TYR A 150 3.40 -10.65 -9.50
N ARG A 151 4.64 -11.02 -9.20
CA ARG A 151 5.14 -11.13 -7.84
C ARG A 151 6.34 -10.23 -7.63
N ALA A 152 6.35 -9.50 -6.52
CA ALA A 152 7.44 -8.61 -6.16
C ALA A 152 7.77 -8.70 -4.68
N SER A 153 9.01 -8.35 -4.33
CA SER A 153 9.40 -8.17 -2.92
C SER A 153 8.78 -6.92 -2.29
N SER A 154 8.28 -5.99 -3.10
CA SER A 154 7.61 -4.77 -2.65
C SER A 154 6.23 -4.67 -3.32
N PRO A 155 5.14 -4.52 -2.53
CA PRO A 155 3.79 -4.41 -3.08
C PRO A 155 3.62 -3.13 -3.92
N ASP A 156 4.40 -2.08 -3.64
CA ASP A 156 4.43 -0.84 -4.41
C ASP A 156 4.92 -1.10 -5.85
N GLU A 157 5.95 -1.94 -6.04
CA GLU A 157 6.41 -2.32 -7.39
C GLU A 157 5.39 -3.18 -8.13
N GLU A 158 4.75 -4.11 -7.43
CA GLU A 158 3.71 -4.96 -8.00
C GLU A 158 2.52 -4.13 -8.51
N ALA A 159 2.07 -3.16 -7.72
CA ALA A 159 0.99 -2.24 -8.09
C ALA A 159 1.33 -1.41 -9.34
N LEU A 160 2.56 -0.92 -9.45
CA LEU A 160 3.02 -0.13 -10.61
C LEU A 160 3.07 -0.96 -11.90
N VAL A 161 3.56 -2.20 -11.84
CA VAL A 161 3.63 -3.10 -13.01
C VAL A 161 2.24 -3.61 -13.40
N LYS A 162 1.36 -3.87 -12.43
CA LYS A 162 -0.07 -4.15 -12.70
C LYS A 162 -0.73 -2.98 -13.43
N ALA A 163 -0.52 -1.75 -12.96
CA ALA A 163 -1.06 -0.56 -13.63
C ALA A 163 -0.54 -0.41 -15.06
N ALA A 164 0.76 -0.64 -15.30
CA ALA A 164 1.32 -0.62 -16.65
C ALA A 164 0.66 -1.65 -17.57
N ARG A 165 0.45 -2.89 -17.08
CA ARG A 165 -0.24 -3.95 -17.82
C ARG A 165 -1.66 -3.53 -18.19
N ASP A 166 -2.41 -3.04 -17.22
CA ASP A 166 -3.82 -2.68 -17.41
C ASP A 166 -3.97 -1.54 -18.45
N LEU A 167 -2.90 -0.77 -18.68
CA LEU A 167 -2.81 0.31 -19.67
C LEU A 167 -2.14 -0.08 -21.00
N GLY A 168 -1.98 -1.38 -21.24
CA GLY A 168 -1.48 -1.90 -22.51
C GLY A 168 0.04 -1.99 -22.64
N VAL A 169 0.78 -1.82 -21.53
CA VAL A 169 2.23 -2.06 -21.44
C VAL A 169 2.47 -3.28 -20.55
N VAL A 170 2.48 -4.46 -21.16
CA VAL A 170 2.54 -5.74 -20.46
C VAL A 170 3.98 -6.18 -20.29
N PHE A 171 4.43 -6.37 -19.05
CA PHE A 171 5.74 -6.96 -18.77
C PHE A 171 5.67 -8.50 -18.88
N LYS A 172 6.36 -9.10 -19.85
CA LYS A 172 6.19 -10.52 -20.20
C LYS A 172 7.23 -11.41 -19.54
N ALA A 173 8.49 -11.02 -19.61
CA ALA A 173 9.60 -11.83 -19.15
C ALA A 173 10.85 -10.98 -18.88
N ARG A 174 11.72 -11.51 -18.03
CA ARG A 174 13.05 -10.97 -17.77
C ARG A 174 14.08 -12.08 -17.76
N THR A 175 15.15 -11.89 -18.52
CA THR A 175 16.36 -12.69 -18.45
C THR A 175 17.46 -11.87 -17.75
N PRO A 176 18.62 -12.47 -17.40
CA PRO A 176 19.74 -11.71 -16.87
C PRO A 176 20.27 -10.60 -17.79
N LYS A 177 19.98 -10.66 -19.10
CA LYS A 177 20.48 -9.73 -20.12
C LYS A 177 19.40 -9.00 -20.89
N SER A 178 18.13 -9.33 -20.70
CA SER A 178 17.04 -8.68 -21.41
C SER A 178 15.75 -8.59 -20.62
N ILE A 179 14.94 -7.60 -20.95
CA ILE A 179 13.58 -7.40 -20.45
C ILE A 179 12.67 -7.38 -21.68
N ILE A 180 11.61 -8.19 -21.66
CA ILE A 180 10.63 -8.30 -22.75
C ILE A 180 9.32 -7.71 -22.26
N ILE A 181 8.84 -6.69 -22.97
CA ILE A 181 7.52 -6.09 -22.75
C ILE A 181 6.71 -6.18 -24.04
N GLU A 182 5.39 -6.13 -23.92
CA GLU A 182 4.46 -6.07 -25.03
C GLU A 182 3.70 -4.74 -24.93
N VAL A 183 3.80 -3.92 -25.97
CA VAL A 183 3.15 -2.60 -26.05
C VAL A 183 2.20 -2.63 -27.24
N ASP A 184 0.90 -2.41 -27.00
CA ASP A 184 -0.13 -2.45 -28.05
C ASP A 184 -0.11 -3.75 -28.90
N GLY A 185 0.24 -4.88 -28.28
CA GLY A 185 0.32 -6.19 -28.94
C GLY A 185 1.64 -6.45 -29.70
N VAL A 186 2.60 -5.52 -29.66
CA VAL A 186 3.92 -5.68 -30.25
C VAL A 186 4.93 -5.97 -29.14
N GLU A 187 5.64 -7.11 -29.25
CA GLU A 187 6.72 -7.44 -28.34
C GLU A 187 7.97 -6.60 -28.65
N GLU A 188 8.52 -5.99 -27.60
CA GLU A 188 9.74 -5.19 -27.61
C GLU A 188 10.74 -5.81 -26.62
N GLU A 189 11.94 -6.13 -27.10
CA GLU A 189 13.04 -6.64 -26.27
C GLU A 189 14.05 -5.53 -25.97
N TYR A 190 14.37 -5.35 -24.70
CA TYR A 190 15.32 -4.37 -24.19
C TYR A 190 16.53 -5.10 -23.61
N GLU A 191 17.75 -4.69 -23.99
CA GLU A 191 18.97 -5.25 -23.39
C GLU A 191 19.15 -4.65 -21.99
N LEU A 192 19.19 -5.49 -20.97
CA LEU A 192 19.51 -5.09 -19.60
C LEU A 192 21.03 -5.03 -19.43
N LEU A 193 21.54 -3.81 -19.31
CA LEU A 193 22.97 -3.55 -19.14
C LEU A 193 23.36 -3.58 -17.65
N ASN A 194 22.67 -2.79 -16.83
CA ASN A 194 22.89 -2.76 -15.38
C ASN A 194 21.58 -2.59 -14.61
N LEU A 195 21.48 -3.26 -13.46
CA LEU A 195 20.43 -3.06 -12.47
C LEU A 195 21.06 -2.45 -11.21
N LEU A 196 20.57 -1.27 -10.81
CA LEU A 196 20.95 -0.62 -9.57
C LEU A 196 19.75 -0.69 -8.61
N GLU A 197 19.67 -1.78 -7.86
CA GLU A 197 18.57 -2.09 -6.95
C GLU A 197 18.24 -0.98 -5.96
N PHE A 198 16.98 -0.98 -5.52
CA PHE A 198 16.55 -0.09 -4.47
C PHE A 198 17.32 -0.40 -3.18
N ASN A 199 17.77 0.66 -2.49
CA ASN A 199 18.20 0.53 -1.10
C ASN A 199 17.73 1.75 -0.29
N SER A 200 17.61 1.56 1.03
CA SER A 200 17.09 2.57 1.96
C SER A 200 17.94 3.85 2.01
N THR A 201 19.24 3.75 1.72
CA THR A 201 20.17 4.88 1.66
C THR A 201 19.97 5.73 0.40
N ARG A 202 19.80 5.10 -0.78
CA ARG A 202 19.62 5.77 -2.07
C ARG A 202 18.20 6.26 -2.27
N LYS A 203 17.20 5.57 -1.68
CA LYS A 203 15.75 5.81 -1.84
C LYS A 203 15.30 5.90 -3.31
N ARG A 204 16.00 5.18 -4.20
CA ARG A 204 15.71 5.07 -5.63
C ARG A 204 16.23 3.75 -6.20
N MET A 205 15.60 3.30 -7.26
CA MET A 205 16.07 2.23 -8.15
C MET A 205 16.43 2.83 -9.50
N SER A 206 17.40 2.24 -10.19
CA SER A 206 17.70 2.60 -11.57
C SER A 206 18.01 1.35 -12.41
N VAL A 207 17.65 1.39 -13.68
CA VAL A 207 18.05 0.39 -14.68
C VAL A 207 18.75 1.11 -15.83
N VAL A 208 19.80 0.51 -16.35
CA VAL A 208 20.46 0.93 -17.59
C VAL A 208 20.08 -0.09 -18.64
N VAL A 209 19.43 0.37 -19.70
CA VAL A 209 18.90 -0.50 -20.75
C VAL A 209 19.26 0.03 -22.12
N ARG A 210 19.51 -0.87 -23.06
CA ARG A 210 19.57 -0.54 -24.50
C ARG A 210 18.18 -0.73 -25.09
N PHE A 211 17.67 0.31 -25.71
CA PHE A 211 16.40 0.28 -26.42
C PHE A 211 16.55 -0.39 -27.80
N PRO A 212 15.45 -0.85 -28.42
CA PRO A 212 15.48 -1.41 -29.77
C PRO A 212 16.04 -0.46 -30.84
N ASP A 213 15.99 0.85 -30.60
CA ASP A 213 16.59 1.90 -31.44
C ASP A 213 18.14 1.99 -31.30
N GLY A 214 18.74 1.17 -30.43
CA GLY A 214 20.17 1.13 -30.14
C GLY A 214 20.63 2.14 -29.08
N SER A 215 19.76 3.05 -28.65
CA SER A 215 20.09 4.06 -27.64
C SER A 215 20.21 3.45 -26.25
N ILE A 216 21.18 3.93 -25.47
CA ILE A 216 21.33 3.52 -24.07
C ILE A 216 20.65 4.57 -23.20
N ARG A 217 19.72 4.13 -22.35
CA ARG A 217 18.97 5.00 -21.46
C ARG A 217 19.08 4.51 -20.03
N VAL A 218 19.25 5.46 -19.13
CA VAL A 218 19.17 5.25 -17.68
C VAL A 218 17.77 5.63 -17.25
N LEU A 219 17.01 4.65 -16.78
CA LEU A 219 15.68 4.83 -16.22
C LEU A 219 15.77 4.80 -14.70
N CYS A 220 15.11 5.72 -14.03
CA CYS A 220 15.19 5.84 -12.58
C CYS A 220 13.83 6.13 -11.97
N LYS A 221 13.48 5.38 -10.91
CA LYS A 221 12.31 5.66 -10.06
C LYS A 221 12.72 5.81 -8.61
N GLY A 222 12.12 6.75 -7.88
CA GLY A 222 12.46 6.95 -6.47
C GLY A 222 11.67 8.07 -5.81
N ALA A 223 12.07 8.41 -4.58
CA ALA A 223 11.46 9.51 -3.85
C ALA A 223 11.62 10.85 -4.58
N ASP A 224 10.60 11.70 -4.46
CA ASP A 224 10.53 13.06 -5.00
C ASP A 224 11.82 13.87 -4.80
N THR A 225 12.25 14.05 -3.56
CA THR A 225 13.46 14.82 -3.19
C THR A 225 14.74 14.25 -3.82
N VAL A 226 14.82 12.93 -4.00
CA VAL A 226 15.99 12.26 -4.56
C VAL A 226 16.05 12.43 -6.08
N ILE A 227 14.90 12.40 -6.76
CA ILE A 227 14.85 12.60 -8.20
C ILE A 227 15.03 14.09 -8.54
N TYR A 228 14.33 15.00 -7.86
CA TYR A 228 14.42 16.44 -8.13
C TYR A 228 15.84 17.00 -7.96
N SER A 229 16.63 16.47 -7.00
CA SER A 229 18.03 16.86 -6.81
C SER A 229 18.98 16.43 -7.95
N ARG A 230 18.48 15.67 -8.94
CA ARG A 230 19.25 15.10 -10.06
C ARG A 230 18.69 15.49 -11.43
N LEU A 231 17.64 16.31 -11.47
CA LEU A 231 17.08 16.81 -12.71
C LEU A 231 18.01 17.83 -13.35
N ALA A 232 17.91 17.95 -14.68
CA ALA A 232 18.59 19.02 -15.39
C ALA A 232 17.97 20.39 -15.04
N PRO A 233 18.71 21.51 -15.22
CA PRO A 233 18.25 22.83 -14.80
C PRO A 233 17.01 23.39 -15.54
N SER A 234 16.69 22.90 -16.74
CA SER A 234 15.57 23.40 -17.55
C SER A 234 14.59 22.28 -17.89
N GLU A 235 13.66 22.00 -16.99
CA GLU A 235 12.61 21.00 -17.19
C GLU A 235 11.24 21.67 -17.16
N ASP A 236 10.53 21.62 -18.29
CA ASP A 236 9.30 22.36 -18.58
C ASP A 236 8.13 22.05 -17.64
N TYR A 237 8.13 20.87 -17.00
CA TYR A 237 7.03 20.37 -16.17
C TYR A 237 7.38 20.21 -14.68
N SER A 238 8.56 20.65 -14.26
CA SER A 238 9.04 20.43 -12.88
C SER A 238 8.18 21.12 -11.82
N SER A 239 7.72 22.35 -12.10
CA SER A 239 6.89 23.13 -11.17
C SER A 239 5.47 22.57 -11.03
N SER A 240 4.81 22.24 -12.15
CA SER A 240 3.47 21.66 -12.16
C SER A 240 3.46 20.29 -11.49
N THR A 241 4.42 19.42 -11.83
CA THR A 241 4.55 18.09 -11.22
C THR A 241 4.79 18.19 -9.71
N ASN A 242 5.59 19.16 -9.23
CA ASN A 242 5.80 19.36 -7.80
C ASN A 242 4.51 19.75 -7.06
N SER A 243 3.67 20.58 -7.71
CA SER A 243 2.35 20.93 -7.18
C SER A 243 1.46 19.70 -7.06
N HIS A 244 1.40 18.85 -8.10
CA HIS A 244 0.61 17.62 -8.08
C HIS A 244 1.07 16.63 -7.02
N LEU A 245 2.40 16.46 -6.86
CA LEU A 245 2.97 15.59 -5.81
C LEU A 245 2.54 16.03 -4.40
N LYS A 246 2.45 17.33 -4.15
CA LYS A 246 1.95 17.85 -2.87
C LYS A 246 0.48 17.53 -2.67
N THR A 247 -0.34 17.71 -3.71
CA THR A 247 -1.77 17.34 -3.67
C THR A 247 -1.95 15.85 -3.38
N PHE A 248 -1.20 14.98 -4.06
CA PHE A 248 -1.25 13.53 -3.81
C PHE A 248 -0.83 13.17 -2.38
N ALA A 249 0.20 13.83 -1.83
CA ALA A 249 0.63 13.60 -0.46
C ALA A 249 -0.42 14.05 0.57
N VAL A 250 -1.12 15.16 0.33
CA VAL A 250 -2.25 15.62 1.18
C VAL A 250 -3.39 14.60 1.16
N ASN A 251 -3.63 13.95 0.01
CA ASN A 251 -4.62 12.89 -0.13
C ASN A 251 -4.16 11.54 0.46
N GLY A 252 -2.99 11.48 1.12
CA GLY A 252 -2.46 10.27 1.73
C GLY A 252 -1.87 9.26 0.75
N LEU A 253 -1.66 9.63 -0.51
CA LEU A 253 -1.06 8.75 -1.51
C LEU A 253 0.45 8.68 -1.34
N ARG A 254 1.02 7.49 -1.53
CA ARG A 254 2.48 7.34 -1.65
C ARG A 254 2.90 7.81 -3.04
N THR A 255 3.83 8.75 -3.09
CA THR A 255 4.30 9.34 -4.35
C THR A 255 5.69 8.86 -4.71
N LEU A 256 5.90 8.64 -6.01
CA LEU A 256 7.21 8.37 -6.60
C LEU A 256 7.40 9.25 -7.82
N CYS A 257 8.65 9.59 -8.10
CA CYS A 257 9.06 10.27 -9.31
C CYS A 257 9.82 9.29 -10.21
N VAL A 258 9.62 9.47 -11.51
CA VAL A 258 10.31 8.73 -12.55
C VAL A 258 11.09 9.72 -13.40
N ALA A 259 12.32 9.39 -13.75
CA ALA A 259 13.19 10.18 -14.60
C ALA A 259 13.97 9.28 -15.55
N GLU A 260 14.29 9.80 -16.72
CA GLU A 260 15.08 9.12 -17.73
C GLU A 260 16.20 10.04 -18.22
N ARG A 261 17.32 9.43 -18.63
CA ARG A 261 18.37 10.11 -19.38
C ARG A 261 19.00 9.19 -20.42
N THR A 262 19.09 9.64 -21.66
CA THR A 262 19.91 8.99 -22.69
C THR A 262 21.39 9.26 -22.43
N ILE A 263 22.22 8.22 -22.51
CA ILE A 263 23.67 8.30 -22.34
C ILE A 263 24.40 7.81 -23.59
N GLY A 264 25.57 8.37 -23.87
CA GLY A 264 26.44 7.93 -24.95
C GLY A 264 27.11 6.59 -24.62
N LEU A 265 27.53 5.85 -25.65
CA LEU A 265 28.27 4.58 -25.49
C LEU A 265 29.55 4.78 -24.66
N VAL A 266 30.29 5.86 -24.93
CA VAL A 266 31.54 6.20 -24.23
C VAL A 266 31.28 6.50 -22.75
N ASP A 267 30.24 7.28 -22.45
CA ASP A 267 29.88 7.59 -21.06
C ASP A 267 29.48 6.33 -20.30
N TYR A 268 28.75 5.42 -20.96
CA TYR A 268 28.40 4.12 -20.39
C TYR A 268 29.64 3.28 -20.07
N GLU A 269 30.57 3.15 -21.02
CA GLU A 269 31.80 2.37 -20.83
C GLU A 269 32.68 2.94 -19.72
N VAL A 270 32.82 4.27 -19.62
CA VAL A 270 33.65 4.90 -18.57
C VAL A 270 33.02 4.75 -17.17
N GLN A 271 31.70 4.69 -17.09
CA GLN A 271 30.99 4.73 -15.81
C GLN A 271 30.63 3.33 -15.26
N PHE A 272 30.58 2.30 -16.11
CA PHE A 272 30.08 0.97 -15.74
C PHE A 272 31.01 -0.21 -16.08
N ASN A 273 32.12 0.01 -16.82
CA ASN A 273 33.24 -0.94 -16.91
C ASN A 273 34.41 -0.49 -16.04
#